data_AF-A0A845BP35-F1
#
_entry.id   AF-A0A845BP35-F1
#
_cell.length_a   1.000
_cell.length_b   1.000
_cell.length_c   1.000
_cell.angle_alpha   90.00
_cell.angle_beta   90.00
_cell.angle_gamma   90.00
#
_symmetry.space_group_name_H-M   'P 1'
#
loop_
_entity.id
_entity.type
_entity.pdbx_description
1 polymer ?
#
loop_
_entity_poly.entity_id
_entity_poly.type
_entity_poly.pdbx_seq_one_letter_code
_entity_poly.pdbx_strand_id
1 'polypeptide(L)'
;MSEPLIALRMQPAVLHFSLSLLHLYQVFWRSQSLFTARTLASPAPVADKSHRLLARQCADCLFVLHDGVGLHGELARQLLAVSGNGDERWEREMQQTLACLYGRWQAAMVVAMRAQIRGLS
;
A
#
# COMPACT_ATOMS: atom_id res chain seq x y z
N MET A 1 33.03 1.52 9.98
CA MET A 1 32.44 0.53 9.05
C MET A 1 31.15 -0.02 9.65
N SER A 2 30.08 0.77 9.67
CA SER A 2 28.83 0.48 10.40
C SER A 2 27.65 0.07 9.50
N GLU A 3 27.73 0.36 8.20
CA GLU A 3 26.67 0.15 7.20
C GLU A 3 26.07 -1.28 7.15
N PRO A 4 26.83 -2.40 7.26
CA PRO A 4 26.21 -3.72 7.20
C PRO A 4 25.34 -4.01 8.44
N LEU A 5 25.66 -3.46 9.61
CA LEU A 5 24.88 -3.68 10.84
C LEU A 5 23.54 -2.94 10.81
N ILE A 6 23.48 -1.80 10.10
CA ILE A 6 22.26 -1.00 9.93
C ILE A 6 21.26 -1.75 9.07
N ALA A 7 21.68 -2.18 7.89
CA ALA A 7 20.84 -2.92 6.95
C ALA A 7 20.31 -4.23 7.57
N LEU A 8 21.15 -4.97 8.30
CA LEU A 8 20.76 -6.21 8.99
C LEU A 8 19.69 -5.98 10.07
N ARG A 9 19.73 -4.86 10.79
CA ARG A 9 18.76 -4.56 11.85
C ARG A 9 17.40 -4.10 11.33
N MET A 10 17.35 -3.45 10.16
CA MET A 10 16.10 -2.97 9.54
C MET A 10 15.34 -4.05 8.76
N GLN A 11 16.02 -5.13 8.36
CA GLN A 11 15.46 -6.20 7.53
C GLN A 11 14.13 -6.77 8.04
N PRO A 12 13.95 -7.09 9.34
CA PRO A 12 12.69 -7.65 9.82
C PRO A 12 11.50 -6.71 9.64
N ALA A 13 11.68 -5.42 9.94
CA ALA A 13 10.63 -4.41 9.82
C ALA A 13 10.25 -4.17 8.35
N VAL A 14 11.25 -4.06 7.47
CA VAL A 14 11.04 -3.89 6.03
C VAL A 14 10.37 -5.13 5.41
N LEU A 15 10.76 -6.34 5.84
CA LEU A 15 10.13 -7.57 5.40
C LEU A 15 8.68 -7.67 5.86
N HIS A 16 8.42 -7.35 7.14
CA HIS A 16 7.06 -7.32 7.69
C HIS A 16 6.18 -6.33 6.91
N PHE A 17 6.66 -5.10 6.68
CA PHE A 17 5.95 -4.12 5.85
C PHE A 17 5.66 -4.64 4.45
N SER A 18 6.65 -5.25 3.78
CA SER A 18 6.50 -5.78 2.42
C SER A 18 5.46 -6.90 2.34
N LEU A 19 5.46 -7.82 3.31
CA LEU A 19 4.48 -8.91 3.41
C LEU A 19 3.07 -8.39 3.71
N SER A 20 2.95 -7.43 4.62
CA SER A 20 1.65 -6.81 4.95
C SER A 20 1.09 -6.03 3.76
N LEU A 21 1.94 -5.34 3.01
CA LEU A 21 1.54 -4.65 1.78
C LEU A 21 1.10 -5.64 0.70
N LEU A 22 1.84 -6.73 0.50
CA LEU A 22 1.45 -7.81 -0.42
C LEU A 22 0.09 -8.41 -0.03
N HIS A 23 -0.13 -8.66 1.26
CA HIS A 23 -1.39 -9.18 1.76
C HIS A 23 -2.55 -8.22 1.51
N LEU A 24 -2.37 -6.92 1.78
CA LEU A 24 -3.36 -5.88 1.50
C LEU A 24 -3.77 -5.91 0.01
N TYR A 25 -2.80 -5.95 -0.90
CA TYR A 25 -3.08 -6.05 -2.33
C TYR A 25 -3.80 -7.35 -2.71
N GLN A 26 -3.43 -8.49 -2.12
CA GLN A 26 -4.12 -9.76 -2.39
C GLN A 26 -5.60 -9.71 -1.98
N VAL A 27 -5.89 -9.17 -0.80
CA VAL A 27 -7.27 -9.02 -0.29
C VAL A 27 -8.06 -8.07 -1.20
N PHE A 28 -7.46 -6.94 -1.56
CA PHE A 28 -8.03 -5.98 -2.50
C PHE A 28 -8.41 -6.64 -3.84
N TRP A 29 -7.45 -7.30 -4.50
CA TRP A 29 -7.67 -7.88 -5.83
C TRP A 29 -8.75 -8.97 -5.82
N ARG A 30 -8.78 -9.80 -4.76
CA ARG A 30 -9.82 -10.83 -4.59
C ARG A 30 -11.20 -10.21 -4.41
N SER A 31 -11.30 -9.20 -3.54
CA SER A 31 -12.57 -8.50 -3.28
C SER A 31 -13.11 -7.83 -4.56
N GLN A 32 -12.24 -7.12 -5.28
CA GLN A 32 -12.60 -6.43 -6.53
C GLN A 32 -13.05 -7.44 -7.60
N SER A 33 -12.34 -8.55 -7.77
CA SER A 33 -12.67 -9.58 -8.76
C SER A 33 -14.03 -10.23 -8.47
N LEU A 34 -14.31 -10.57 -7.21
CA LEU A 34 -15.60 -11.14 -6.79
C LEU A 34 -16.75 -10.16 -6.98
N PHE A 35 -16.57 -8.89 -6.59
CA PHE A 35 -17.58 -7.86 -6.79
C PHE A 35 -17.88 -7.62 -8.27
N THR A 36 -16.82 -7.56 -9.09
CA THR A 36 -16.95 -7.36 -10.54
C THR A 36 -17.70 -8.53 -11.18
N ALA A 37 -17.32 -9.76 -10.88
CA ALA A 37 -18.00 -10.96 -11.39
C ALA A 37 -19.49 -10.98 -11.03
N ARG A 38 -19.82 -10.67 -9.76
CA ARG A 38 -21.23 -10.59 -9.31
C ARG A 38 -22.02 -9.49 -10.01
N THR A 39 -21.40 -8.33 -10.20
CA THR A 39 -22.06 -7.19 -10.86
C THR A 39 -22.31 -7.47 -12.33
N LEU A 40 -21.37 -8.11 -13.02
CA LEU A 40 -21.53 -8.48 -14.44
C LEU A 40 -22.57 -9.58 -14.63
N ALA A 41 -22.61 -10.58 -13.73
CA ALA A 41 -23.59 -11.66 -13.75
C ALA A 41 -25.02 -11.24 -13.34
N SER A 42 -25.18 -10.07 -12.73
CA SER A 42 -26.49 -9.54 -12.33
C SER A 42 -27.35 -9.20 -13.56
N PRO A 43 -28.69 -9.37 -13.50
CA PRO A 43 -29.59 -8.96 -14.58
C PRO A 43 -29.81 -7.43 -14.67
N ALA A 44 -29.10 -6.62 -13.88
CA ALA A 44 -29.24 -5.16 -13.88
C ALA A 44 -28.90 -4.52 -15.25
N PRO A 45 -29.48 -3.35 -15.58
CA PRO A 45 -29.10 -2.57 -16.76
C PRO A 45 -27.59 -2.24 -16.77
N VAL A 46 -27.00 -2.12 -17.96
CA VAL A 46 -25.55 -1.85 -18.13
C VAL A 46 -25.13 -0.53 -17.45
N ALA A 47 -25.95 0.52 -17.55
CA ALA A 47 -25.69 1.80 -16.90
C ALA A 47 -25.56 1.66 -15.36
N ASP A 48 -26.47 0.91 -14.73
CA ASP A 48 -26.43 0.64 -13.29
C ASP A 48 -25.19 -0.17 -12.88
N LYS A 49 -24.75 -1.10 -13.72
CA LYS A 49 -23.52 -1.89 -13.50
C LYS A 49 -22.29 -0.99 -13.52
N SER A 50 -22.19 -0.09 -14.50
CA SER A 50 -21.03 0.82 -14.64
C SER A 50 -20.87 1.73 -13.42
N HIS A 51 -21.98 2.32 -12.94
CA HIS A 51 -21.97 3.17 -11.75
C HIS A 51 -21.59 2.39 -10.47
N ARG A 52 -22.09 1.16 -10.32
CA ARG A 52 -21.74 0.29 -9.17
C ARG A 52 -20.27 -0.11 -9.18
N LEU A 53 -19.71 -0.43 -10.34
CA LEU A 53 -18.29 -0.77 -10.49
C LEU A 53 -17.40 0.42 -10.16
N LEU A 54 -17.72 1.61 -10.70
CA LEU A 54 -16.97 2.83 -10.44
C LEU A 54 -17.00 3.22 -8.95
N ALA A 55 -18.20 3.22 -8.34
CA ALA A 55 -18.36 3.53 -6.92
C ALA A 55 -17.55 2.57 -6.03
N ARG A 56 -17.54 1.27 -6.37
CA ARG A 56 -16.75 0.27 -5.66
C ARG A 56 -15.25 0.53 -5.81
N GLN A 57 -14.77 0.82 -7.03
CA GLN A 57 -13.36 1.11 -7.27
C GLN A 57 -12.88 2.34 -6.51
N CYS A 58 -13.69 3.41 -6.44
CA CYS A 58 -13.37 4.58 -5.61
C CYS A 58 -13.24 4.22 -4.13
N ALA A 59 -14.19 3.43 -3.60
CA ALA A 59 -14.15 2.97 -2.22
C ALA A 59 -12.93 2.09 -1.92
N ASP A 60 -12.61 1.16 -2.83
CA ASP A 60 -11.45 0.28 -2.70
C ASP A 60 -10.13 1.07 -2.80
N CYS A 61 -10.06 2.13 -3.62
CA CYS A 61 -8.90 3.02 -3.66
C CYS A 61 -8.67 3.75 -2.34
N LEU A 62 -9.74 4.29 -1.74
CA LEU A 62 -9.65 4.95 -0.42
C LEU A 62 -9.21 3.98 0.66
N PHE A 63 -9.69 2.73 0.62
CA PHE A 63 -9.29 1.68 1.55
C PHE A 63 -7.79 1.36 1.47
N VAL A 64 -7.27 1.12 0.26
CA VAL A 64 -5.83 0.81 0.08
C VAL A 64 -4.95 1.99 0.48
N LEU A 65 -5.38 3.23 0.19
CA LEU A 65 -4.66 4.44 0.63
C LEU A 65 -4.62 4.56 2.15
N HIS A 66 -5.77 4.38 2.81
CA HIS A 66 -5.88 4.43 4.27
C HIS A 66 -5.01 3.37 4.95
N ASP A 67 -5.14 2.11 4.54
CA ASP A 67 -4.42 1.01 5.17
C ASP A 67 -2.92 1.06 4.86
N GLY A 68 -2.53 1.52 3.67
CA GLY A 68 -1.14 1.74 3.33
C GLY A 68 -0.47 2.82 4.20
N VAL A 69 -1.18 3.91 4.51
CA VAL A 69 -0.70 4.91 5.49
C VAL A 69 -0.51 4.28 6.87
N GLY A 70 -1.45 3.43 7.30
CA GLY A 70 -1.33 2.67 8.56
C GLY A 70 -0.08 1.78 8.60
N LEU A 71 0.18 1.04 7.52
CA LEU A 71 1.38 0.20 7.39
C LEU A 71 2.67 1.01 7.40
N HIS A 72 2.68 2.20 6.80
CA HIS A 72 3.83 3.11 6.87
C HIS A 72 4.09 3.61 8.30
N GLY A 73 3.04 3.94 9.06
CA GLY A 73 3.16 4.33 10.46
C GLY A 73 3.68 3.20 11.34
N GLU A 74 3.24 1.95 11.09
CA GLU A 74 3.75 0.76 11.77
C GLU A 74 5.23 0.51 11.44
N LEU A 75 5.63 0.62 10.16
CA LEU A 75 7.04 0.52 9.76
C LEU A 75 7.90 1.56 10.49
N ALA A 76 7.45 2.82 10.56
CA ALA A 76 8.16 3.87 11.28
C ALA A 76 8.33 3.53 12.78
N ARG A 77 7.27 3.02 13.43
CA ARG A 77 7.35 2.57 14.83
C ARG A 77 8.33 1.42 15.02
N GLN A 78 8.32 0.43 14.14
CA GLN A 78 9.24 -0.71 14.22
C GLN A 78 10.70 -0.30 14.01
N LEU A 79 10.97 0.61 13.07
CA LEU A 79 12.32 1.11 12.82
C LEU A 79 12.84 2.01 13.97
N LEU A 80 11.96 2.82 14.59
CA LEU A 80 12.29 3.58 15.79
C LEU A 80 12.63 2.67 16.98
N ALA A 81 11.88 1.60 17.19
CA ALA A 81 12.14 0.62 18.25
C ALA A 81 13.51 -0.07 18.09
N VAL A 82 13.99 -0.22 16.86
CA VAL A 82 15.30 -0.80 16.53
C VAL A 82 16.45 0.21 16.70
N SER A 83 16.18 1.51 16.65
CA SER A 83 17.20 2.58 16.78
C SER A 83 17.87 2.60 18.15
N GLY A 84 17.13 2.31 19.22
CA GLY A 84 17.63 1.99 20.56
C GLY A 84 18.39 3.07 21.34
N ASN A 85 19.05 4.06 20.72
CA ASN A 85 20.10 4.84 21.41
C ASN A 85 20.19 6.34 21.05
N GLY A 86 19.19 6.96 20.42
CA GLY A 86 19.24 8.40 20.11
C GLY A 86 20.37 8.80 19.15
N ASP A 87 20.76 7.88 18.25
CA ASP A 87 21.74 8.16 17.20
C ASP A 87 21.08 9.01 16.11
N GLU A 88 21.34 10.32 16.12
CA GLU A 88 20.79 11.28 15.14
C GLU A 88 21.14 10.94 13.69
N ARG A 89 22.25 10.23 13.45
CA ARG A 89 22.60 9.77 12.10
C ARG A 89 21.69 8.64 11.68
N TRP A 90 21.42 7.69 12.58
CA TRP A 90 20.47 6.60 12.36
C TRP A 90 19.06 7.13 12.07
N GLU A 91 18.59 8.08 12.88
CA GLU A 91 17.25 8.67 12.71
C GLU A 91 17.10 9.34 11.34
N ARG A 92 18.14 10.05 10.87
CA ARG A 92 18.15 10.67 9.53
C ARG A 92 18.14 9.62 8.41
N GLU A 93 18.98 8.60 8.48
CA GLU A 93 19.05 7.54 7.47
C GLU A 93 17.71 6.75 7.41
N MET A 94 17.09 6.52 8.57
CA MET A 94 15.76 5.91 8.69
C MET A 94 14.67 6.80 8.08
N GLN A 95 14.65 8.10 8.40
CA GLN A 95 13.68 9.05 7.84
C GLN A 95 13.80 9.13 6.32
N GLN A 96 15.02 9.17 5.77
CA GLN A 96 15.25 9.13 4.32
C GLN A 96 14.74 7.83 3.69
N THR A 97 14.98 6.70 4.35
CA THR A 97 14.49 5.39 3.89
C THR A 97 12.96 5.34 3.86
N LEU A 98 12.31 5.81 4.93
CA LEU A 98 10.85 5.90 5.02
C LEU A 98 10.27 6.81 3.94
N ALA A 99 10.86 7.99 3.74
CA ALA A 99 10.42 8.94 2.72
C ALA A 99 10.57 8.34 1.30
N CYS A 100 11.67 7.65 1.03
CA CYS A 100 11.88 6.96 -0.25
C CYS A 100 10.85 5.84 -0.48
N LEU A 101 10.59 5.01 0.53
CA LEU A 101 9.59 3.94 0.47
C LEU A 101 8.18 4.50 0.26
N TYR A 102 7.81 5.56 1.00
CA TYR A 102 6.52 6.23 0.85
C TYR A 102 6.35 6.84 -0.54
N GLY A 103 7.36 7.56 -1.04
CA GLY A 103 7.31 8.14 -2.38
C GLY A 103 7.16 7.10 -3.49
N ARG A 104 7.87 5.97 -3.38
CA ARG A 104 7.74 4.84 -4.32
C ARG A 104 6.36 4.18 -4.26
N TRP A 105 5.85 3.95 -3.06
CA TRP A 105 4.51 3.39 -2.85
C TRP A 105 3.42 4.32 -3.41
N GLN A 106 3.48 5.61 -3.11
CA GLN A 106 2.54 6.61 -3.62
C GLN A 106 2.57 6.69 -5.15
N ALA A 107 3.77 6.69 -5.75
CA ALA A 107 3.91 6.68 -7.21
C ALA A 107 3.30 5.42 -7.84
N ALA A 108 3.56 4.24 -7.27
CA ALA A 108 3.00 2.97 -7.74
C ALA A 108 1.46 2.97 -7.63
N MET A 109 0.90 3.48 -6.54
CA MET A 109 -0.55 3.62 -6.37
C MET A 109 -1.15 4.57 -7.40
N VAL A 110 -0.54 5.75 -7.64
CA VAL A 110 -1.04 6.69 -8.65
C VAL A 110 -1.03 6.08 -10.05
N VAL A 111 0.00 5.31 -10.39
CA VAL A 111 0.07 4.59 -11.68
C VAL A 111 -1.03 3.54 -11.77
N ALA A 112 -1.21 2.71 -10.74
CA ALA A 112 -2.25 1.68 -10.70
C ALA A 112 -3.67 2.28 -10.80
N MET A 113 -3.93 3.37 -10.07
CA MET A 113 -5.20 4.10 -10.11
C MET A 113 -5.48 4.69 -11.49
N ARG A 114 -4.48 5.32 -12.12
CA ARG A 114 -4.62 5.88 -13.49
C ARG A 114 -4.90 4.78 -14.52
N ALA A 115 -4.26 3.62 -14.39
CA ALA A 115 -4.51 2.48 -15.27
C ALA A 115 -5.94 1.95 -15.10
N GLN A 116 -6.43 1.86 -13.86
CA GLN A 116 -7.83 1.47 -13.59
C GLN A 116 -8.83 2.48 -14.15
N ILE A 117 -8.60 3.79 -13.98
CA ILE A 117 -9.48 4.84 -14.52
C ILE A 117 -9.55 4.77 -16.05
N ARG A 118 -8.40 4.60 -16.73
CA ARG A 118 -8.36 4.46 -18.21
C ARG A 118 -9.04 3.20 -18.72
N GLY A 119 -9.08 2.12 -17.94
CA GLY A 119 -9.81 0.91 -18.31
C GLY A 119 -11.34 1.06 -18.24
N LEU A 120 -11.84 2.17 -17.69
CA LEU A 120 -13.27 2.46 -17.53
C LEU A 120 -13.80 3.49 -18.54
N SER A 121 -12.90 4.22 -19.20
CA SER A 121 -13.19 5.21 -20.25
C SER A 121 -13.11 4.60 -21.64
#